data_AF-A0ABD4X008-F1
#
_entry.id   AF-A0ABD4X008-F1
#
_cell.length_a   1.000
_cell.length_b   1.000
_cell.length_c   1.000
_cell.angle_alpha   90.00
_cell.angle_beta   90.00
_cell.angle_gamma   90.00
#
_symmetry.space_group_name_H-M   'P 1'
#
loop_
_entity.id
_entity.type
_entity.pdbx_description
1 polymer ?
#
loop_
_entity_poly.entity_id
_entity_poly.type
_entity_poly.pdbx_seq_one_letter_code
_entity_poly.pdbx_strand_id
1 'polypeptide(L)'
;MLQQNDLHIQLSKAILKLGANEAYIYSILSKNSLLDGGAIVHLPQLAEMLGISNRTENRDKIKESLANLQSNLGIEFYTDFQFKKNLNLLELKGSQYFYARVPSVENNFVKMSLEDFNKLVYFDEKEYKQMIMFQYLYIVGMVNEGRKERKISYPTIEQIAEKTGFDRKTVIRYNQILTKYKLIYIDTVTINDKSKNIYARWNDKKDVLEAVAEAKESGYISKVKKEQKEKVFEAKKEVAAKSNKQKRDNSSFDPSIEVALKGFIESGLAMHKGTQSKIKEAIQICGEDQLIIVVKELEHTCRNNGIPESRWAGYFSNNIISKANGRKRQVDAQKRANEISGKQWEKEQRQRVKLSPYKTEWQREGYTSRKEYEKAQKEAKKEDDTEDLLSTILYPEWQRKGYKSPGEYLKASMNL
;
A
#
# COMPACT_ATOMS: atom_id res chain seq x y z
N MET A 1 5.24 21.48 2.79
CA MET A 1 5.36 20.05 3.14
C MET A 1 4.55 19.27 2.12
N LEU A 2 5.17 18.32 1.41
CA LEU A 2 4.44 17.38 0.56
C LEU A 2 3.44 16.63 1.44
N GLN A 3 2.15 16.62 1.06
CA GLN A 3 1.17 15.83 1.79
C GLN A 3 1.54 14.35 1.65
N GLN A 4 1.53 13.62 2.76
CA GLN A 4 1.91 12.20 2.82
C GLN A 4 1.10 11.31 1.86
N ASN A 5 -0.07 11.80 1.41
CA ASN A 5 -0.97 11.15 0.47
C ASN A 5 -0.48 11.12 -1.00
N ASP A 6 0.50 11.96 -1.37
CA ASP A 6 1.07 11.98 -2.73
C ASP A 6 2.35 11.12 -2.87
N LEU A 7 2.89 10.65 -1.74
CA LEU A 7 4.09 9.80 -1.73
C LEU A 7 3.74 8.38 -2.18
N HIS A 8 4.36 7.98 -3.29
CA HIS A 8 4.21 6.66 -3.87
C HIS A 8 5.58 6.09 -4.21
N ILE A 9 5.72 4.79 -4.02
CA ILE A 9 6.89 4.04 -4.43
C ILE A 9 6.76 3.80 -5.94
N GLN A 10 7.81 4.15 -6.67
CA GLN A 10 7.92 3.86 -8.10
C GLN A 10 8.91 2.72 -8.29
N LEU A 11 8.45 1.62 -8.88
CA LEU A 11 9.26 0.44 -9.13
C LEU A 11 9.37 0.21 -10.62
N SER A 12 10.58 0.19 -11.18
CA SER A 12 10.78 -0.17 -12.59
C SER A 12 10.10 -1.51 -12.92
N LYS A 13 9.29 -1.58 -13.99
CA LYS A 13 8.61 -2.84 -14.39
C LYS A 13 9.59 -3.94 -14.79
N ALA A 14 10.86 -3.62 -15.05
CA ALA A 14 11.91 -4.63 -15.24
C ALA A 14 12.08 -5.53 -14.01
N ILE A 15 11.68 -5.09 -12.81
CA ILE A 15 11.67 -5.91 -11.60
C ILE A 15 10.84 -7.19 -11.75
N LEU A 16 9.79 -7.16 -12.57
CA LEU A 16 8.92 -8.31 -12.82
C LEU A 16 9.63 -9.46 -13.57
N LYS A 17 10.86 -9.23 -14.05
CA LYS A 17 11.69 -10.25 -14.71
C LYS A 17 12.75 -10.87 -13.80
N LEU A 18 13.01 -10.29 -12.63
CA LEU A 18 14.13 -10.70 -11.77
C LEU A 18 13.71 -11.74 -10.72
N GLY A 19 12.49 -11.65 -10.21
CA GLY A 19 11.94 -12.63 -9.26
C GLY A 19 11.35 -11.98 -8.00
N ALA A 20 10.79 -12.84 -7.14
CA ALA A 20 10.06 -12.39 -5.95
C ALA A 20 10.97 -11.76 -4.88
N ASN A 21 12.17 -12.34 -4.66
CA ASN A 21 13.11 -11.82 -3.66
C ASN A 21 13.63 -10.44 -4.05
N GLU A 22 14.07 -10.29 -5.30
CA GLU A 22 14.50 -9.03 -5.89
C GLU A 22 13.38 -7.99 -5.81
N ALA A 23 12.16 -8.36 -6.20
CA ALA A 23 11.01 -7.46 -6.14
C ALA A 23 10.72 -6.96 -4.72
N TYR A 24 10.82 -7.86 -3.74
CA TYR A 24 10.59 -7.52 -2.34
C TYR A 24 11.70 -6.60 -1.79
N ILE A 25 12.97 -6.95 -2.01
CA ILE A 25 14.13 -6.14 -1.59
C ILE A 25 14.08 -4.77 -2.26
N TYR A 26 13.85 -4.71 -3.57
CA TYR A 26 13.77 -3.46 -4.31
C TYR A 26 12.63 -2.56 -3.81
N SER A 27 11.48 -3.16 -3.44
CA SER A 27 10.37 -2.42 -2.85
C SER A 27 10.75 -1.78 -1.52
N ILE A 28 11.48 -2.50 -0.66
CA ILE A 28 11.98 -1.96 0.62
C ILE A 28 12.99 -0.83 0.39
N LEU A 29 13.96 -1.03 -0.50
CA LEU A 29 14.96 -0.02 -0.84
C LEU A 29 14.29 1.24 -1.40
N SER A 30 13.39 1.07 -2.36
CA SER A 30 12.68 2.18 -3.02
C SER A 30 11.79 2.96 -2.03
N LYS A 31 11.16 2.28 -1.08
CA LYS A 31 10.41 2.92 0.00
C LYS A 31 11.32 3.73 0.92
N ASN A 32 12.48 3.18 1.27
CA ASN A 32 13.41 3.85 2.18
C ASN A 32 14.15 5.02 1.52
N SER A 33 14.30 5.00 0.19
CA SER A 33 14.92 6.08 -0.59
C SER A 33 13.98 7.20 -1.01
N LEU A 34 12.71 7.19 -0.59
CA LEU A 34 11.70 8.16 -1.05
C LEU A 34 12.02 9.62 -0.71
N LEU A 35 12.79 9.88 0.37
CA LEU A 35 13.02 11.24 0.87
C LEU A 35 14.33 11.85 0.40
N ASP A 36 15.39 11.05 0.35
CA ASP A 36 16.78 11.49 0.17
C ASP A 36 17.49 10.75 -0.98
N GLY A 37 16.78 9.87 -1.71
CA GLY A 37 17.34 9.06 -2.80
C GLY A 37 18.28 7.94 -2.32
N GLY A 38 18.40 7.74 -1.00
CA GLY A 38 19.28 6.77 -0.37
C GLY A 38 18.56 5.83 0.58
N ALA A 39 19.00 4.58 0.67
CA ALA A 39 18.50 3.64 1.66
C ALA A 39 19.65 3.07 2.47
N ILE A 40 19.55 3.13 3.80
CA ILE A 40 20.45 2.37 4.68
C ILE A 40 20.07 0.89 4.58
N VAL A 41 21.07 0.04 4.39
CA VAL A 41 20.89 -1.40 4.22
C VAL A 41 21.70 -2.16 5.26
N HIS A 42 21.07 -3.18 5.82
CA HIS A 42 21.66 -4.10 6.78
C HIS A 42 21.17 -5.52 6.46
N LEU A 43 22.09 -6.43 6.09
CA LEU A 43 21.72 -7.78 5.62
C LEU A 43 20.90 -8.58 6.66
N PRO A 44 21.24 -8.57 7.96
CA PRO A 44 20.41 -9.22 8.98
C PRO A 44 18.96 -8.72 9.02
N GLN A 45 18.77 -7.41 8.86
CA GLN A 45 17.43 -6.81 8.85
C GLN A 45 16.65 -7.22 7.59
N LEU A 46 17.31 -7.28 6.42
CA LEU A 46 16.67 -7.79 5.21
C LEU A 46 16.27 -9.26 5.34
N ALA A 47 17.12 -10.09 5.99
CA ALA A 47 16.79 -11.48 6.26
C ALA A 47 15.55 -11.61 7.17
N GLU A 48 15.47 -10.82 8.23
CA GLU A 48 14.30 -10.75 9.11
C GLU A 48 13.04 -10.32 8.35
N MET A 49 13.13 -9.27 7.52
CA MET A 49 12.01 -8.81 6.70
C MET A 49 11.55 -9.84 5.66
N LEU A 50 12.46 -10.69 5.18
CA LEU A 50 12.16 -11.83 4.30
C LEU A 50 11.62 -13.06 5.06
N GLY A 51 11.61 -13.03 6.39
CA GLY A 51 11.20 -14.16 7.23
C GLY A 51 12.17 -15.34 7.19
N ILE A 52 13.45 -15.10 6.89
CA ILE A 52 14.48 -16.14 6.83
C ILE A 52 15.53 -15.95 7.93
N SER A 53 16.15 -17.05 8.39
CA SER A 53 17.18 -16.97 9.41
C SER A 53 18.39 -16.17 8.93
N ASN A 54 19.04 -15.42 9.83
CA ASN A 54 20.26 -14.66 9.55
C ASN A 54 21.54 -15.54 9.46
N ARG A 55 21.47 -16.64 8.70
CA ARG A 55 22.59 -17.54 8.43
C ARG A 55 23.41 -17.03 7.25
N THR A 56 24.68 -17.42 7.16
CA THR A 56 25.61 -17.00 6.09
C THR A 56 25.05 -17.30 4.71
N GLU A 57 24.55 -18.51 4.47
CA GLU A 57 23.93 -18.91 3.19
C GLU A 57 22.77 -17.98 2.76
N ASN A 58 21.93 -17.56 3.70
CA ASN A 58 20.81 -16.66 3.41
C ASN A 58 21.29 -15.23 3.14
N ARG A 59 22.33 -14.78 3.86
CA ARG A 59 22.97 -13.48 3.58
C ARG A 59 23.61 -13.46 2.19
N ASP A 60 24.21 -14.57 1.77
CA ASP A 60 24.82 -14.67 0.44
C ASP A 60 23.75 -14.65 -0.66
N LYS A 61 22.61 -15.31 -0.47
CA LYS A 61 21.45 -15.18 -1.37
C LYS A 61 20.92 -13.74 -1.46
N ILE A 62 20.88 -13.02 -0.33
CA ILE A 62 20.49 -11.60 -0.34
C ILE A 62 21.50 -10.76 -1.10
N LYS A 63 22.81 -11.00 -0.92
CA LYS A 63 23.86 -10.32 -1.70
C LYS A 63 23.73 -10.58 -3.19
N GLU A 64 23.44 -11.81 -3.59
CA GLU A 64 23.18 -12.17 -4.98
C GLU A 64 21.96 -11.41 -5.53
N SER A 65 20.85 -11.36 -4.79
CA SER A 65 19.69 -10.54 -5.16
C SER A 65 20.04 -9.06 -5.31
N LEU A 66 20.85 -8.50 -4.42
CA LEU A 66 21.32 -7.11 -4.50
C LEU A 66 22.22 -6.88 -5.72
N ALA A 67 23.11 -7.83 -6.04
CA ALA A 67 23.96 -7.77 -7.22
C ALA A 67 23.14 -7.85 -8.52
N ASN A 68 22.07 -8.66 -8.54
CA ASN A 68 21.11 -8.71 -9.63
C ASN A 68 20.41 -7.36 -9.82
N LEU A 69 20.00 -6.72 -8.72
CA LEU A 69 19.39 -5.39 -8.76
C LEU A 69 20.37 -4.31 -9.26
N GLN A 70 21.64 -4.36 -8.85
CA GLN A 70 22.68 -3.47 -9.38
C GLN A 70 22.84 -3.62 -10.89
N SER A 71 22.97 -4.86 -11.36
CA SER A 71 23.24 -5.15 -12.77
C SER A 71 22.06 -4.84 -13.70
N ASN A 72 20.83 -5.04 -13.24
CA ASN A 72 19.63 -4.94 -14.09
C ASN A 72 18.85 -3.65 -13.92
N LEU A 73 18.94 -3.00 -12.75
CA LEU A 73 18.15 -1.82 -12.42
C LEU A 73 18.99 -0.60 -12.05
N GLY A 74 20.32 -0.68 -12.11
CA GLY A 74 21.22 0.44 -11.87
C GLY A 74 21.23 0.90 -10.40
N ILE A 75 20.96 0.00 -9.46
CA ILE A 75 21.15 0.30 -8.03
C ILE A 75 22.65 0.38 -7.74
N GLU A 76 23.08 1.45 -7.08
CA GLU A 76 24.46 1.65 -6.68
C GLU A 76 24.61 1.45 -5.17
N PHE A 77 25.73 0.86 -4.72
CA PHE A 77 25.98 0.58 -3.31
C PHE A 77 27.24 1.28 -2.81
N TYR A 78 27.18 1.79 -1.58
CA TYR A 78 28.22 2.63 -0.99
C TYR A 78 28.48 2.32 0.47
N THR A 79 29.71 2.55 0.92
CA THR A 79 30.08 2.43 2.34
C THR A 79 29.78 3.68 3.17
N ASP A 80 29.52 4.82 2.50
CA ASP A 80 29.26 6.11 3.14
C ASP A 80 27.96 6.75 2.64
N PHE A 81 27.36 7.60 3.47
CA PHE A 81 26.10 8.28 3.19
C PHE A 81 26.21 9.39 2.12
N GLN A 82 27.43 9.82 1.77
CA GLN A 82 27.66 10.82 0.73
C GLN A 82 27.76 10.20 -0.68
N PHE A 83 27.65 8.87 -0.79
CA PHE A 83 27.75 8.11 -2.03
C PHE A 83 29.08 8.32 -2.77
N LYS A 84 30.20 8.43 -2.04
CA LYS A 84 31.53 8.64 -2.63
C LYS A 84 32.37 7.37 -2.76
N LYS A 85 32.16 6.41 -1.85
CA LYS A 85 32.95 5.17 -1.79
C LYS A 85 32.08 3.98 -2.19
N ASN A 86 32.20 3.59 -3.46
CA ASN A 86 31.55 2.40 -4.00
C ASN A 86 31.86 1.17 -3.15
N LEU A 87 30.86 0.32 -2.98
CA LEU A 87 30.96 -0.93 -2.24
C LEU A 87 30.92 -2.11 -3.22
N ASN A 88 31.88 -3.02 -3.08
CA ASN A 88 31.77 -4.36 -3.66
C ASN A 88 30.93 -5.26 -2.72
N LEU A 89 29.75 -5.68 -3.16
CA LEU A 89 28.83 -6.51 -2.36
C LEU A 89 29.44 -7.85 -1.95
N LEU A 90 30.34 -8.41 -2.75
CA LEU A 90 30.97 -9.71 -2.47
C LEU A 90 31.93 -9.64 -1.28
N GLU A 91 32.57 -8.48 -1.08
CA GLU A 91 33.52 -8.23 0.02
C GLU A 91 32.82 -7.79 1.32
N LEU A 92 31.51 -7.59 1.28
CA LEU A 92 30.75 -7.08 2.41
C LEU A 92 30.74 -8.09 3.57
N LYS A 93 31.18 -7.63 4.75
CA LYS A 93 31.04 -8.40 6.00
C LYS A 93 29.56 -8.45 6.41
N GLY A 94 29.10 -9.62 6.86
CA GLY A 94 27.67 -9.90 7.01
C GLY A 94 26.90 -9.14 8.10
N SER A 95 27.51 -8.22 8.84
CA SER A 95 26.87 -7.38 9.88
C SER A 95 27.11 -5.88 9.68
N GLN A 96 27.69 -5.48 8.54
CA GLN A 96 28.00 -4.09 8.26
C GLN A 96 26.79 -3.37 7.67
N TYR A 97 26.57 -2.13 8.09
CA TYR A 97 25.63 -1.21 7.44
C TYR A 97 26.27 -0.61 6.19
N PHE A 98 25.47 -0.45 5.14
CA PHE A 98 25.88 0.21 3.90
C PHE A 98 24.70 1.01 3.34
N TYR A 99 24.94 1.74 2.25
CA TYR A 99 23.96 2.61 1.63
C TYR A 99 23.67 2.14 0.20
N ALA A 100 22.41 2.15 -0.19
CA ALA A 100 21.96 1.90 -1.55
C ALA A 100 21.39 3.20 -2.13
N ARG A 101 21.84 3.58 -3.32
CA ARG A 101 21.25 4.66 -4.10
C ARG A 101 20.29 4.05 -5.11
N VAL A 102 19.03 4.41 -5.00
CA VAL A 102 17.98 3.90 -5.89
C VAL A 102 17.75 4.92 -7.00
N PRO A 103 17.92 4.54 -8.28
CA PRO A 103 17.71 5.48 -9.37
C PRO A 103 16.24 5.88 -9.49
N SER A 104 16.00 7.14 -9.87
CA SER A 104 14.66 7.62 -10.23
C SER A 104 14.16 6.88 -11.47
N VAL A 105 12.87 6.52 -11.49
CA VAL A 105 12.25 5.80 -12.62
C VAL A 105 11.23 6.70 -13.29
N GLU A 106 11.61 7.30 -14.43
CA GLU A 106 10.75 8.25 -15.12
C GLU A 106 9.64 7.58 -15.96
N ASN A 107 9.93 6.41 -16.54
CA ASN A 107 9.05 5.71 -17.45
C ASN A 107 8.93 4.21 -17.11
N ASN A 108 7.81 3.60 -17.50
CA ASN A 108 7.58 2.15 -17.38
C ASN A 108 7.77 1.60 -15.94
N PHE A 109 7.10 2.23 -14.98
CA PHE A 109 7.10 1.81 -13.57
C PHE A 109 5.74 1.27 -13.10
N VAL A 110 5.77 0.54 -12.01
CA VAL A 110 4.61 0.21 -11.17
C VAL A 110 4.54 1.24 -10.06
N LYS A 111 3.38 1.86 -9.89
CA LYS A 111 3.09 2.74 -8.76
C LYS A 111 2.56 1.91 -7.60
N MET A 112 3.10 2.08 -6.41
CA MET A 112 2.60 1.45 -5.19
C MET A 112 2.43 2.50 -4.10
N SER A 113 1.26 2.53 -3.46
CA SER A 113 1.03 3.44 -2.34
C SER A 113 1.82 2.96 -1.12
N LEU A 114 2.18 3.88 -0.23
CA LEU A 114 2.77 3.52 1.06
C LEU A 114 1.83 2.65 1.90
N GLU A 115 0.52 2.86 1.78
CA GLU A 115 -0.49 2.04 2.45
C GLU A 115 -0.43 0.58 1.98
N ASP A 116 -0.38 0.35 0.67
CA ASP A 116 -0.32 -1.00 0.10
C ASP A 116 1.00 -1.68 0.43
N PHE A 117 2.12 -0.95 0.37
CA PHE A 117 3.43 -1.46 0.79
C PHE A 117 3.40 -1.91 2.25
N ASN A 118 2.90 -1.07 3.16
CA ASN A 118 2.82 -1.42 4.58
C ASN A 118 1.96 -2.66 4.80
N LYS A 119 0.79 -2.75 4.15
CA LYS A 119 -0.03 -3.97 4.21
C LYS A 119 0.76 -5.20 3.74
N LEU A 120 1.47 -5.10 2.61
CA LEU A 120 2.25 -6.22 2.03
C LEU A 120 3.46 -6.66 2.88
N VAL A 121 4.06 -5.77 3.65
CA VAL A 121 5.21 -6.11 4.52
C VAL A 121 4.74 -6.61 5.89
N TYR A 122 3.59 -6.13 6.38
CA TYR A 122 3.13 -6.36 7.76
C TYR A 122 1.93 -7.30 7.89
N PHE A 123 1.46 -7.98 6.83
CA PHE A 123 0.37 -8.96 7.02
C PHE A 123 0.86 -10.24 7.73
N ASP A 124 0.00 -10.77 8.60
CA ASP A 124 0.24 -11.94 9.47
C ASP A 124 -0.17 -13.27 8.81
N GLU A 125 0.22 -13.47 7.55
CA GLU A 125 0.02 -14.75 6.86
C GLU A 125 1.32 -15.57 6.91
N LYS A 126 1.20 -16.89 6.98
CA LYS A 126 2.35 -17.80 7.01
C LYS A 126 3.02 -17.92 5.64
N GLU A 127 2.35 -17.45 4.60
CA GLU A 127 2.81 -17.42 3.22
C GLU A 127 4.01 -16.47 3.01
N TYR A 128 4.81 -16.79 2.00
CA TYR A 128 5.97 -16.00 1.60
C TYR A 128 5.56 -14.60 1.11
N LYS A 129 5.80 -13.58 1.95
CA LYS A 129 5.47 -12.17 1.70
C LYS A 129 5.98 -11.66 0.36
N GLN A 130 7.20 -12.05 0.01
CA GLN A 130 7.84 -11.75 -1.26
C GLN A 130 7.05 -12.25 -2.47
N MET A 131 6.44 -13.44 -2.39
CA MET A 131 5.68 -14.01 -3.50
C MET A 131 4.33 -13.31 -3.69
N ILE A 132 3.65 -13.00 -2.58
CA ILE A 132 2.39 -12.26 -2.58
C ILE A 132 2.61 -10.84 -3.13
N MET A 133 3.67 -10.16 -2.68
CA MET A 133 4.06 -8.85 -3.21
C MET A 133 4.36 -8.94 -4.71
N PHE A 134 5.06 -9.98 -5.16
CA PHE A 134 5.38 -10.16 -6.58
C PHE A 134 4.12 -10.30 -7.45
N GLN A 135 3.15 -11.11 -7.02
CA GLN A 135 1.86 -11.22 -7.71
C GLN A 135 1.08 -9.90 -7.69
N TYR A 136 1.06 -9.19 -6.56
CA TYR A 136 0.46 -7.85 -6.49
C TYR A 136 1.09 -6.90 -7.50
N LEU A 137 2.42 -6.82 -7.55
CA LEU A 137 3.15 -5.96 -8.47
C LEU A 137 2.90 -6.33 -9.93
N TYR A 138 2.74 -7.62 -10.24
CA TYR A 138 2.36 -8.06 -11.58
C TYR A 138 0.95 -7.59 -11.95
N ILE A 139 -0.05 -7.84 -11.09
CA ILE A 139 -1.46 -7.46 -11.34
C ILE A 139 -1.59 -5.95 -11.52
N VAL A 140 -1.00 -5.19 -10.60
CA VAL A 140 -1.06 -3.73 -10.57
C VAL A 140 -0.15 -3.12 -11.63
N GLY A 141 0.98 -3.75 -11.96
CA GLY A 141 1.87 -3.31 -13.04
C GLY A 141 1.23 -3.41 -14.43
N MET A 142 0.15 -4.18 -14.57
CA MET A 142 -0.66 -4.26 -15.79
C MET A 142 -1.77 -3.21 -15.86
N VAL A 143 -2.01 -2.45 -14.79
CA VAL A 143 -2.98 -1.35 -14.76
C VAL A 143 -2.41 -0.16 -15.51
N ASN A 144 -3.25 0.47 -16.34
CA ASN A 144 -2.90 1.73 -16.98
C ASN A 144 -3.16 2.90 -16.01
N GLU A 145 -2.15 3.72 -15.77
CA GLU A 145 -2.24 4.93 -14.92
C GLU A 145 -2.75 6.16 -15.70
N GLY A 146 -3.02 6.03 -17.00
CA GLY A 146 -3.53 7.10 -17.85
C GLY A 146 -4.91 7.60 -17.42
N ARG A 147 -5.09 8.93 -17.34
CA ARG A 147 -6.34 9.56 -16.86
C ARG A 147 -7.60 9.20 -17.66
N LYS A 148 -7.43 8.84 -18.95
CA LYS A 148 -8.53 8.55 -19.88
C LYS A 148 -9.02 7.10 -19.79
N GLU A 149 -8.26 6.23 -19.13
CA GLU A 149 -8.57 4.81 -19.00
C GLU A 149 -9.04 4.49 -17.57
N ARG A 150 -9.85 3.45 -17.47
CA ARG A 150 -10.17 2.77 -16.22
C ARG A 150 -8.89 2.14 -15.69
N LYS A 151 -8.66 2.26 -14.38
CA LYS A 151 -7.51 1.66 -13.71
C LYS A 151 -7.75 0.18 -13.42
N ILE A 152 -7.94 -0.58 -14.49
CA ILE A 152 -8.19 -2.02 -14.44
C ILE A 152 -7.10 -2.80 -15.17
N SER A 153 -6.90 -4.04 -14.74
CA SER A 153 -6.19 -5.06 -15.50
C SER A 153 -7.04 -6.32 -15.55
N TYR A 154 -6.83 -7.19 -16.53
CA TYR A 154 -7.58 -8.44 -16.66
C TYR A 154 -6.70 -9.61 -17.11
N PRO A 155 -5.49 -9.78 -16.51
CA PRO A 155 -4.70 -10.98 -16.79
C PRO A 155 -5.48 -12.23 -16.35
N THR A 156 -5.40 -13.29 -17.15
CA THR A 156 -5.92 -14.61 -16.74
C THR A 156 -5.08 -15.20 -15.63
N ILE A 157 -5.64 -16.16 -14.88
CA ILE A 157 -4.89 -16.88 -13.85
C ILE A 157 -3.67 -17.58 -14.47
N GLU A 158 -3.84 -18.11 -15.68
CA GLU A 158 -2.80 -18.77 -16.45
C GLU A 158 -1.69 -17.80 -16.87
N GLN A 159 -2.03 -16.57 -17.28
CA GLN A 159 -1.04 -15.53 -17.56
C GLN A 159 -0.28 -15.08 -16.32
N ILE A 160 -0.95 -14.97 -15.16
CA ILE A 160 -0.26 -14.65 -13.91
C ILE A 160 0.71 -15.80 -13.59
N ALA A 161 0.23 -17.05 -13.59
CA ALA A 161 1.01 -18.24 -13.33
C ALA A 161 2.27 -18.32 -14.21
N GLU A 162 2.11 -18.12 -15.52
CA GLU A 162 3.22 -18.13 -16.48
C GLU A 162 4.26 -17.04 -16.17
N LYS A 163 3.80 -15.80 -15.93
CA LYS A 163 4.73 -14.67 -15.73
C LYS A 163 5.37 -14.63 -14.36
N THR A 164 4.70 -15.13 -13.33
CA THR A 164 5.26 -15.19 -11.97
C THR A 164 6.00 -16.50 -11.69
N GLY A 165 5.85 -17.53 -12.54
CA GLY A 165 6.35 -18.88 -12.29
C GLY A 165 5.58 -19.62 -11.20
N PHE A 166 4.36 -19.21 -10.88
CA PHE A 166 3.53 -19.82 -9.83
C PHE A 166 2.60 -20.86 -10.42
N ASP A 167 2.23 -21.87 -9.63
CA ASP A 167 1.15 -22.78 -10.02
C ASP A 167 -0.23 -22.10 -9.91
N ARG A 168 -1.20 -22.62 -10.65
CA ARG A 168 -2.57 -22.10 -10.69
C ARG A 168 -3.23 -21.99 -9.31
N LYS A 169 -3.03 -22.97 -8.42
CA LYS A 169 -3.63 -22.97 -7.08
C LYS A 169 -3.00 -21.86 -6.22
N THR A 170 -1.69 -21.68 -6.33
CA THR A 170 -0.98 -20.59 -5.64
C THR A 170 -1.47 -19.23 -6.10
N VAL A 171 -1.65 -19.01 -7.40
CA VAL A 171 -2.21 -17.74 -7.91
C VAL A 171 -3.59 -17.45 -7.33
N ILE A 172 -4.48 -18.45 -7.31
CA ILE A 172 -5.83 -18.31 -6.75
C ILE A 172 -5.78 -17.99 -5.26
N ARG A 173 -4.97 -18.72 -4.49
CA ARG A 173 -4.77 -18.48 -3.06
C ARG A 173 -4.23 -17.07 -2.79
N TYR A 174 -3.24 -16.61 -3.54
CA TYR A 174 -2.69 -15.26 -3.38
C TYR A 174 -3.68 -14.18 -3.78
N ASN A 175 -4.52 -14.41 -4.79
CA ASN A 175 -5.64 -13.51 -5.09
C ASN A 175 -6.59 -13.37 -3.89
N GLN A 176 -6.92 -14.47 -3.20
CA GLN A 176 -7.76 -14.43 -2.01
C GLN A 176 -7.11 -13.64 -0.88
N ILE A 177 -5.80 -13.82 -0.64
CA ILE A 177 -5.06 -13.06 0.38
C ILE A 177 -5.05 -11.56 0.02
N LEU A 178 -4.70 -11.21 -1.22
CA LEU A 178 -4.66 -9.81 -1.66
C LEU A 178 -6.03 -9.14 -1.56
N THR A 179 -7.13 -9.86 -1.81
CA THR A 179 -8.49 -9.34 -1.60
C THR A 179 -8.85 -9.23 -0.12
N LYS A 180 -8.51 -10.24 0.71
CA LYS A 180 -8.73 -10.24 2.17
C LYS A 180 -8.11 -9.00 2.82
N TYR A 181 -6.90 -8.64 2.44
CA TYR A 181 -6.19 -7.46 2.96
C TYR A 181 -6.51 -6.16 2.24
N LYS A 182 -7.53 -6.13 1.36
CA LYS A 182 -7.95 -4.93 0.64
C LYS A 182 -6.79 -4.27 -0.12
N LEU A 183 -5.97 -5.09 -0.77
CA LEU A 183 -4.89 -4.64 -1.67
C LEU A 183 -5.40 -4.58 -3.11
N ILE A 184 -6.12 -5.62 -3.54
CA ILE A 184 -6.76 -5.69 -4.85
C ILE A 184 -8.25 -5.96 -4.71
N TYR A 185 -9.02 -5.46 -5.66
CA TYR A 185 -10.41 -5.85 -5.87
C TYR A 185 -10.48 -6.70 -7.14
N ILE A 186 -11.24 -7.80 -7.09
CA ILE A 186 -11.43 -8.72 -8.21
C ILE A 186 -12.93 -8.96 -8.38
N ASP A 187 -13.41 -8.86 -9.62
CA ASP A 187 -14.74 -9.31 -10.00
C ASP A 187 -14.67 -10.06 -11.34
N THR A 188 -15.65 -10.93 -11.60
CA THR A 188 -15.64 -11.86 -12.72
C THR A 188 -16.80 -11.57 -13.66
N VAL A 189 -16.53 -11.57 -14.97
CA VAL A 189 -17.54 -11.49 -16.02
C VAL A 189 -17.42 -12.69 -16.95
N THR A 190 -18.54 -13.25 -17.38
CA THR A 190 -18.58 -14.29 -18.41
C THR A 190 -18.77 -13.64 -19.77
N ILE A 191 -17.82 -13.84 -20.67
CA ILE A 191 -17.86 -13.35 -22.05
C ILE A 191 -17.56 -14.52 -22.98
N ASN A 192 -18.47 -14.81 -23.91
CA ASN A 192 -18.36 -15.94 -24.84
C ASN A 192 -18.07 -17.26 -24.10
N ASP A 193 -18.88 -17.54 -23.06
CA ASP A 193 -18.78 -18.73 -22.17
C ASP A 193 -17.45 -18.89 -21.43
N LYS A 194 -16.61 -17.84 -21.41
CA LYS A 194 -15.35 -17.82 -20.66
C LYS A 194 -15.42 -16.81 -19.55
N SER A 195 -15.17 -17.26 -18.31
CA SER A 195 -15.01 -16.38 -17.17
C SER A 195 -13.70 -15.59 -17.28
N LYS A 196 -13.80 -14.27 -17.13
CA LYS A 196 -12.68 -13.34 -17.14
C LYS A 196 -12.67 -12.56 -15.84
N ASN A 197 -11.53 -12.59 -15.17
CA ASN A 197 -11.31 -11.81 -13.95
C ASN A 197 -10.86 -10.40 -14.33
N ILE A 198 -11.43 -9.40 -13.68
CA ILE A 198 -11.05 -8.00 -13.79
C ILE A 198 -10.53 -7.56 -12.43
N TYR A 199 -9.35 -6.98 -12.43
CA TYR A 199 -8.57 -6.60 -11.25
C TYR A 199 -8.40 -5.09 -11.23
N ALA A 200 -8.36 -4.51 -10.03
CA ALA A 200 -7.83 -3.18 -9.78
C ALA A 200 -7.24 -3.11 -8.37
N ARG A 201 -6.54 -2.01 -8.06
CA ARG A 201 -6.26 -1.68 -6.66
C ARG A 201 -7.58 -1.52 -5.91
N TRP A 202 -7.57 -1.80 -4.61
CA TRP A 202 -8.78 -1.70 -3.80
C TRP A 202 -9.44 -0.32 -3.85
N ASN A 203 -8.63 0.74 -3.85
CA ASN A 203 -9.11 2.13 -3.91
C ASN A 203 -9.74 2.48 -5.27
N ASP A 204 -9.41 1.73 -6.32
CA ASP A 204 -9.92 1.92 -7.68
C ASP A 204 -11.04 0.90 -8.02
N LYS A 205 -11.62 0.20 -7.03
CA LYS A 205 -12.66 -0.84 -7.23
C LYS A 205 -13.89 -0.40 -8.04
N LYS A 206 -14.20 0.90 -8.05
CA LYS A 206 -15.30 1.45 -8.86
C LYS A 206 -15.08 1.21 -10.35
N ASP A 207 -13.84 1.34 -10.82
CA ASP A 207 -13.49 1.12 -12.23
C ASP A 207 -13.76 -0.35 -12.64
N VAL A 208 -13.58 -1.31 -11.72
CA VAL A 208 -13.93 -2.73 -11.95
C VAL A 208 -15.43 -2.92 -12.03
N LEU A 209 -16.19 -2.39 -11.05
CA LEU A 209 -17.65 -2.50 -11.01
C LEU A 209 -18.29 -1.95 -12.29
N GLU A 210 -17.83 -0.80 -12.76
CA GLU A 210 -18.28 -0.20 -14.02
C GLU A 210 -17.91 -1.05 -15.24
N ALA A 211 -16.68 -1.57 -15.28
CA ALA A 211 -16.22 -2.42 -16.37
C ALA A 211 -17.00 -3.74 -16.44
N VAL A 212 -17.31 -4.35 -15.31
CA VAL A 212 -18.13 -5.57 -15.23
C VAL A 212 -19.56 -5.29 -15.69
N ALA A 213 -20.18 -4.20 -15.23
CA ALA A 213 -21.52 -3.82 -15.66
C ALA A 213 -21.59 -3.62 -17.18
N GLU A 214 -20.63 -2.86 -17.75
CA GLU A 214 -20.57 -2.65 -19.21
C GLU A 214 -20.26 -3.94 -19.98
N ALA A 215 -19.41 -4.81 -19.45
CA ALA A 215 -19.07 -6.07 -20.09
C ALA A 215 -20.26 -7.04 -20.13
N LYS A 216 -21.12 -7.03 -19.10
CA LYS A 216 -22.37 -7.81 -19.08
C LYS A 216 -23.36 -7.33 -20.16
N GLU A 217 -23.39 -6.03 -20.45
CA GLU A 217 -24.26 -5.45 -21.49
C GLU A 217 -23.69 -5.61 -22.91
N SER A 218 -22.38 -5.37 -23.07
CA SER A 218 -21.74 -5.24 -24.38
C SER A 218 -20.98 -6.48 -24.86
N GLY A 219 -20.74 -7.46 -23.98
CA GLY A 219 -19.88 -8.61 -24.26
C GLY A 219 -18.40 -8.25 -24.38
N TYR A 220 -17.96 -7.06 -23.99
CA TYR A 220 -16.58 -6.61 -24.07
C TYR A 220 -16.12 -5.79 -22.86
N ILE A 221 -14.88 -5.99 -22.43
CA ILE A 221 -14.27 -5.24 -21.31
C ILE A 221 -13.67 -3.93 -21.84
N SER A 222 -14.40 -2.82 -21.70
CA SER A 222 -13.89 -1.50 -22.09
C SER A 222 -12.90 -0.95 -21.07
N LYS A 223 -11.72 -0.56 -21.56
CA LYS A 223 -10.73 0.24 -20.79
C LYS A 223 -11.04 1.73 -20.78
N VAL A 224 -11.92 2.23 -21.65
CA VAL A 224 -12.21 3.67 -21.76
C VAL A 224 -13.30 4.04 -20.76
N LYS A 225 -13.09 5.14 -20.02
CA LYS A 225 -14.13 5.69 -19.13
C LYS A 225 -15.31 6.24 -19.93
N LYS A 226 -16.53 5.91 -19.51
CA LYS A 226 -17.78 6.23 -20.25
C LYS A 226 -18.11 7.74 -20.32
N GLU A 227 -17.37 8.62 -19.63
CA GLU A 227 -17.51 10.09 -19.73
C GLU A 227 -17.37 10.64 -21.18
N GLN A 228 -16.95 9.83 -22.16
CA GLN A 228 -16.86 10.21 -23.57
C GLN A 228 -17.89 9.57 -24.52
N LYS A 229 -18.80 8.69 -24.05
CA LYS A 229 -19.83 8.09 -24.93
C LYS A 229 -21.07 8.98 -25.15
N GLU A 230 -21.34 9.97 -24.29
CA GLU A 230 -22.42 10.96 -24.54
C GLU A 230 -22.08 11.88 -25.73
N LYS A 231 -20.82 12.27 -25.93
CA LYS A 231 -20.43 13.19 -27.02
C LYS A 231 -20.50 12.59 -28.43
N VAL A 232 -20.44 11.27 -28.58
CA VAL A 232 -20.50 10.61 -29.90
C VAL A 232 -21.94 10.31 -30.33
N PHE A 233 -22.87 10.17 -29.37
CA PHE A 233 -24.29 10.00 -29.68
C PHE A 233 -25.00 11.34 -29.96
N GLU A 234 -24.50 12.45 -29.38
CA GLU A 234 -24.97 13.81 -29.70
C GLU A 234 -24.55 14.27 -31.10
N ALA A 235 -23.37 13.90 -31.60
CA ALA A 235 -22.90 14.27 -32.93
C ALA A 235 -23.75 13.71 -34.09
N LYS A 236 -24.54 12.64 -33.86
CA LYS A 236 -25.53 12.13 -34.84
C LYS A 236 -26.93 12.74 -34.68
N LYS A 237 -27.23 13.39 -33.55
CA LYS A 237 -28.49 14.12 -33.32
C LYS A 237 -28.37 15.62 -33.62
N GLU A 238 -27.17 16.20 -33.65
CA GLU A 238 -26.95 17.62 -33.93
C GLU A 238 -27.27 18.09 -35.36
N VAL A 239 -27.53 17.18 -36.32
CA VAL A 239 -28.00 17.58 -37.66
C VAL A 239 -29.49 17.94 -37.68
N ALA A 240 -30.27 17.59 -36.64
CA ALA A 240 -31.73 17.72 -36.67
C ALA A 240 -32.34 18.81 -35.75
N ALA A 241 -31.55 19.58 -34.99
CA ALA A 241 -32.11 20.56 -34.07
C ALA A 241 -31.38 21.92 -34.13
N LYS A 242 -31.42 22.55 -35.31
CA LYS A 242 -31.32 24.02 -35.39
C LYS A 242 -32.59 24.62 -34.79
N SER A 243 -32.52 25.11 -33.56
CA SER A 243 -33.51 26.07 -33.05
C SER A 243 -33.00 26.80 -31.82
N ASN A 244 -32.88 28.12 -31.98
CA ASN A 244 -32.80 29.17 -30.96
C ASN A 244 -31.49 29.35 -30.16
N LYS A 245 -30.62 30.17 -30.76
CA LYS A 245 -29.68 31.06 -30.07
C LYS A 245 -30.42 31.95 -29.06
N GLN A 246 -30.08 31.82 -27.78
CA GLN A 246 -30.20 32.91 -26.82
C GLN A 246 -28.83 33.14 -26.19
N LYS A 247 -28.29 34.36 -26.40
CA LYS A 247 -27.07 34.86 -25.77
C LYS A 247 -27.18 34.74 -24.25
N ARG A 248 -26.21 34.09 -23.60
CA ARG A 248 -25.97 34.25 -22.16
C ARG A 248 -24.57 34.82 -21.96
N ASP A 249 -24.53 35.91 -21.21
CA ASP A 249 -23.34 36.62 -20.83
C ASP A 249 -22.44 35.77 -19.93
N ASN A 250 -21.13 35.87 -20.20
CA ASN A 250 -20.05 35.13 -19.56
C ASN A 250 -19.88 35.54 -18.10
N SER A 251 -20.16 34.61 -17.18
CA SER A 251 -19.40 34.50 -15.94
C SER A 251 -19.19 33.01 -15.65
N SER A 252 -18.19 32.41 -16.30
CA SER A 252 -17.88 30.99 -16.14
C SER A 252 -17.31 30.76 -14.76
N PHE A 253 -17.94 29.86 -14.01
CA PHE A 253 -17.33 29.30 -12.81
C PHE A 253 -16.15 28.43 -13.22
N ASP A 254 -15.36 27.93 -12.27
CA ASP A 254 -14.41 26.86 -12.58
C ASP A 254 -15.18 25.70 -13.26
N PRO A 255 -14.66 25.14 -14.37
CA PRO A 255 -15.33 24.05 -15.09
C PRO A 255 -15.73 22.87 -14.21
N SER A 256 -14.98 22.62 -13.13
CA SER A 256 -15.25 21.55 -12.17
C SER A 256 -16.52 21.81 -11.34
N ILE A 257 -16.82 23.08 -11.05
CA ILE A 257 -18.07 23.49 -10.39
C ILE A 257 -19.25 23.35 -11.35
N GLU A 258 -19.07 23.72 -12.62
CA GLU A 258 -20.10 23.54 -13.64
C GLU A 258 -20.45 22.06 -13.84
N VAL A 259 -19.44 21.18 -13.88
CA VAL A 259 -19.64 19.73 -13.92
C VAL A 259 -20.37 19.23 -12.67
N ALA A 260 -20.02 19.73 -11.48
CA ALA A 260 -20.70 19.36 -10.24
C ALA A 260 -22.17 19.81 -10.21
N LEU A 261 -22.50 20.92 -10.87
CA LEU A 261 -23.86 21.46 -10.94
C LEU A 261 -24.74 20.78 -12.01
N LYS A 262 -24.17 19.94 -12.88
CA LYS A 262 -24.88 19.31 -14.02
C LYS A 262 -26.21 18.67 -13.59
N GLY A 263 -26.22 17.86 -12.53
CA GLY A 263 -27.43 17.19 -12.04
C GLY A 263 -28.53 18.17 -11.57
N PHE A 264 -28.16 19.33 -11.02
CA PHE A 264 -29.13 20.35 -10.65
C PHE A 264 -29.62 21.15 -11.87
N ILE A 265 -28.74 21.44 -12.82
CA ILE A 265 -29.08 22.15 -14.07
C ILE A 265 -30.06 21.31 -14.89
N GLU A 266 -29.80 20.01 -15.05
CA GLU A 266 -30.70 19.06 -15.71
C GLU A 266 -32.05 18.96 -14.99
N SER A 267 -32.05 19.07 -13.66
CA SER A 267 -33.26 19.12 -12.82
C SER A 267 -33.94 20.49 -12.76
N GLY A 268 -33.60 21.41 -13.67
CA GLY A 268 -34.28 22.71 -13.81
C GLY A 268 -33.67 23.87 -13.01
N LEU A 269 -32.44 23.75 -12.48
CA LEU A 269 -31.75 24.87 -11.86
C LEU A 269 -31.39 25.93 -12.90
N ALA A 270 -32.15 27.03 -12.90
CA ALA A 270 -31.86 28.18 -13.75
C ALA A 270 -30.65 28.96 -13.20
N MET A 271 -29.62 29.10 -14.03
CA MET A 271 -28.42 29.91 -13.76
C MET A 271 -28.68 31.40 -13.97
N HIS A 272 -29.73 31.94 -13.34
CA HIS A 272 -29.99 33.38 -13.31
C HIS A 272 -29.11 34.06 -12.25
N LYS A 273 -29.08 35.40 -12.26
CA LYS A 273 -28.21 36.24 -11.41
C LYS A 273 -28.26 35.88 -9.91
N GLY A 274 -29.44 35.50 -9.40
CA GLY A 274 -29.63 35.12 -8.00
C GLY A 274 -28.93 33.81 -7.62
N THR A 275 -29.08 32.76 -8.45
CA THR A 275 -28.40 31.48 -8.26
C THR A 275 -26.88 31.64 -8.36
N GLN A 276 -26.41 32.40 -9.34
CA GLN A 276 -24.98 32.67 -9.51
C GLN A 276 -24.39 33.42 -8.31
N SER A 277 -25.13 34.38 -7.74
CA SER A 277 -24.70 35.10 -6.54
C SER A 277 -24.54 34.17 -5.34
N LYS A 278 -25.48 33.25 -5.11
CA LYS A 278 -25.41 32.28 -4.00
C LYS A 278 -24.26 31.29 -4.18
N ILE A 279 -23.96 30.89 -5.42
CA ILE A 279 -22.80 30.03 -5.71
C ILE A 279 -21.51 30.79 -5.39
N LYS A 280 -21.37 32.05 -5.84
CA LYS A 280 -20.20 32.88 -5.52
C LYS A 280 -20.01 33.09 -4.01
N GLU A 281 -21.10 33.34 -3.30
CA GLU A 281 -21.08 33.44 -1.84
C GLU A 281 -20.63 32.13 -1.18
N ALA A 282 -21.14 30.98 -1.64
CA ALA A 282 -20.72 29.68 -1.14
C ALA A 282 -19.23 29.39 -1.40
N ILE A 283 -18.69 29.80 -2.57
CA ILE A 283 -17.26 29.75 -2.88
C ILE A 283 -16.47 30.59 -1.87
N GLN A 284 -16.90 31.82 -1.57
CA GLN A 284 -16.22 32.67 -0.58
C GLN A 284 -16.23 32.07 0.82
N ILE A 285 -17.28 31.33 1.18
CA ILE A 285 -17.39 30.70 2.50
C ILE A 285 -16.39 29.55 2.65
N CYS A 286 -16.39 28.58 1.72
CA CYS A 286 -15.72 27.29 1.90
C CYS A 286 -14.60 26.98 0.89
N GLY A 287 -14.43 27.80 -0.14
CA GLY A 287 -13.53 27.54 -1.27
C GLY A 287 -14.17 26.66 -2.35
N GLU A 288 -13.60 26.68 -3.54
CA GLU A 288 -14.11 25.98 -4.72
C GLU A 288 -14.13 24.46 -4.55
N ASP A 289 -13.04 23.88 -4.03
CA ASP A 289 -12.93 22.43 -3.79
C ASP A 289 -13.98 21.91 -2.81
N GLN A 290 -14.24 22.66 -1.74
CA GLN A 290 -15.25 22.27 -0.75
C GLN A 290 -16.66 22.49 -1.26
N LEU A 291 -16.86 23.50 -2.12
CA LEU A 291 -18.16 23.71 -2.76
C LEU A 291 -18.55 22.50 -3.62
N ILE A 292 -17.63 21.91 -4.37
CA ILE A 292 -17.91 20.70 -5.17
C ILE A 292 -18.46 19.57 -4.28
N ILE A 293 -17.89 19.39 -3.09
CA ILE A 293 -18.37 18.39 -2.11
C ILE A 293 -19.77 18.76 -1.63
N VAL A 294 -19.99 20.03 -1.28
CA VAL A 294 -21.29 20.54 -0.84
C VAL A 294 -22.38 20.32 -1.90
N VAL A 295 -22.09 20.58 -3.17
CA VAL A 295 -23.03 20.37 -4.29
C VAL A 295 -23.38 18.89 -4.39
N LYS A 296 -22.40 17.98 -4.32
CA LYS A 296 -22.63 16.53 -4.35
C LYS A 296 -23.42 16.03 -3.14
N GLU A 297 -23.19 16.57 -1.94
CA GLU A 297 -23.95 16.24 -0.74
C GLU A 297 -25.42 16.66 -0.87
N LEU A 298 -25.68 17.84 -1.44
CA LEU A 298 -27.03 18.31 -1.71
C LEU A 298 -27.73 17.40 -2.72
N GLU A 299 -27.06 17.05 -3.81
CA GLU A 299 -27.62 16.17 -4.84
C GLU A 299 -27.94 14.78 -4.26
N HIS A 300 -27.01 14.22 -3.48
CA HIS A 300 -27.21 12.96 -2.77
C HIS A 300 -28.43 13.02 -1.84
N THR A 301 -28.61 14.13 -1.12
CA THR A 301 -29.76 14.34 -0.23
C THR A 301 -31.07 14.39 -1.03
N CYS A 302 -31.08 15.07 -2.18
CA CYS A 302 -32.23 15.11 -3.07
C CYS A 302 -32.62 13.72 -3.59
N ARG A 303 -31.65 12.93 -4.05
CA ARG A 303 -31.86 11.57 -4.57
C ARG A 303 -32.37 10.61 -3.50
N ASN A 304 -31.79 10.66 -2.30
CA ASN A 304 -32.06 9.65 -1.27
C ASN A 304 -33.24 9.97 -0.36
N ASN A 305 -33.63 11.24 -0.24
CA ASN A 305 -34.77 11.63 0.59
C ASN A 305 -36.07 11.76 -0.22
N GLY A 306 -36.11 11.22 -1.44
CA GLY A 306 -37.30 11.21 -2.29
C GLY A 306 -37.78 12.60 -2.70
N ILE A 307 -36.88 13.60 -2.78
CA ILE A 307 -37.24 14.93 -3.25
C ILE A 307 -37.49 14.83 -4.76
N PRO A 308 -38.68 15.19 -5.27
CA PRO A 308 -38.95 15.18 -6.71
C PRO A 308 -37.97 16.08 -7.46
N GLU A 309 -37.49 15.66 -8.63
CA GLU A 309 -36.52 16.42 -9.46
C GLU A 309 -36.96 17.86 -9.72
N SER A 310 -38.26 18.09 -9.93
CA SER A 310 -38.84 19.43 -10.09
C SER A 310 -38.63 20.37 -8.90
N ARG A 311 -38.27 19.85 -7.72
CA ARG A 311 -37.99 20.61 -6.49
C ARG A 311 -36.50 20.74 -6.18
N TRP A 312 -35.61 20.10 -6.94
CA TRP A 312 -34.17 20.12 -6.66
C TRP A 312 -33.58 21.51 -6.77
N ALA A 313 -34.00 22.31 -7.76
CA ALA A 313 -33.53 23.68 -7.94
C ALA A 313 -33.87 24.58 -6.73
N GLY A 314 -35.08 24.45 -6.19
CA GLY A 314 -35.53 25.17 -5.00
C GLY A 314 -34.78 24.69 -3.75
N TYR A 315 -34.60 23.37 -3.61
CA TYR A 315 -33.85 22.79 -2.51
C TYR A 315 -32.39 23.26 -2.50
N PHE A 316 -31.71 23.20 -3.65
CA PHE A 316 -30.35 23.70 -3.82
C PHE A 316 -30.22 25.16 -3.38
N SER A 317 -31.08 26.02 -3.92
CA SER A 317 -31.06 27.47 -3.68
C SER A 317 -31.27 27.83 -2.21
N ASN A 318 -32.02 27.01 -1.46
CA ASN A 318 -32.31 27.24 -0.04
C ASN A 318 -31.23 26.70 0.88
N ASN A 319 -30.44 25.71 0.45
CA ASN A 319 -29.54 24.97 1.33
C ASN A 319 -28.04 25.19 1.06
N ILE A 320 -27.68 25.75 -0.11
CA ILE A 320 -26.27 25.88 -0.54
C ILE A 320 -25.40 26.67 0.45
N ILE A 321 -25.89 27.80 0.97
CA ILE A 321 -25.15 28.65 1.92
C ILE A 321 -25.02 27.96 3.28
N SER A 322 -26.11 27.36 3.78
CA SER A 322 -26.11 26.65 5.06
C SER A 322 -25.13 25.47 5.05
N LYS A 323 -25.12 24.69 3.96
CA LYS A 323 -24.18 23.58 3.77
C LYS A 323 -22.74 24.04 3.62
N ALA A 324 -22.49 25.12 2.87
CA ALA A 324 -21.15 25.70 2.77
C ALA A 324 -20.60 26.12 4.14
N ASN A 325 -21.42 26.76 4.97
CA ASN A 325 -21.05 27.12 6.35
C ASN A 325 -20.78 25.89 7.23
N GLY A 326 -21.62 24.87 7.13
CA GLY A 326 -21.41 23.60 7.82
C GLY A 326 -20.08 22.94 7.45
N ARG A 327 -19.76 22.93 6.15
CA ARG A 327 -18.51 22.36 5.63
C ARG A 327 -17.29 23.13 6.08
N LYS A 328 -17.33 24.46 6.05
CA LYS A 328 -16.26 25.33 6.57
C LYS A 328 -15.93 24.99 8.04
N ARG A 329 -16.96 24.89 8.89
CA ARG A 329 -16.79 24.54 10.31
C ARG A 329 -16.13 23.17 10.50
N GLN A 330 -16.48 22.18 9.69
CA GLN A 330 -15.87 20.85 9.73
C GLN A 330 -14.39 20.90 9.34
N VAL A 331 -14.05 21.61 8.26
CA VAL A 331 -12.66 21.78 7.81
C VAL A 331 -11.83 22.51 8.86
N ASP A 332 -12.36 23.58 9.46
CA ASP A 332 -11.68 24.33 10.52
C ASP A 332 -11.51 23.51 11.81
N ALA A 333 -12.49 22.65 12.14
CA ALA A 333 -12.38 21.72 13.26
C ALA A 333 -11.29 20.66 13.01
N GLN A 334 -11.25 20.08 11.81
CA GLN A 334 -10.22 19.11 11.43
C GLN A 334 -8.83 19.73 11.45
N LYS A 335 -8.69 20.96 10.95
CA LYS A 335 -7.42 21.69 10.96
C LYS A 335 -6.91 21.90 12.39
N ARG A 336 -7.79 22.33 13.30
CA ARG A 336 -7.45 22.47 14.74
C ARG A 336 -7.07 21.14 15.39
N ALA A 337 -7.79 20.06 15.08
CA ALA A 337 -7.44 18.73 15.58
C ALA A 337 -6.04 18.29 15.10
N ASN A 338 -5.73 18.49 13.81
CA ASN A 338 -4.42 18.15 13.26
C ASN A 338 -3.29 18.99 13.89
N GLU A 339 -3.52 20.27 14.16
CA GLU A 339 -2.55 21.14 14.85
C GLU A 339 -2.30 20.70 16.30
N ILE A 340 -3.34 20.26 17.02
CA ILE A 340 -3.23 19.73 18.38
C ILE A 340 -2.42 18.42 18.37
N SER A 341 -2.76 17.48 17.47
CA SER A 341 -2.05 16.21 17.34
C SER A 341 -0.59 16.41 16.94
N GLY A 342 -0.29 17.34 16.04
CA GLY A 342 1.08 17.69 15.66
C GLY A 342 1.90 18.20 16.85
N LYS A 343 1.34 19.14 17.63
CA LYS A 343 2.00 19.65 18.85
C LYS A 343 2.20 18.58 19.91
N GLN A 344 1.28 17.63 20.04
CA GLN A 344 1.41 16.51 20.96
C GLN A 344 2.52 15.55 20.52
N TRP A 345 2.56 15.20 19.23
CA TRP A 345 3.62 14.38 18.66
C TRP A 345 5.02 15.02 18.84
N GLU A 346 5.15 16.32 18.63
CA GLU A 346 6.40 17.05 18.88
C GLU A 346 6.83 17.00 20.37
N LYS A 347 5.87 17.09 21.30
CA LYS A 347 6.16 16.93 22.74
C LYS A 347 6.62 15.52 23.07
N GLU A 348 5.99 14.49 22.50
CA GLU A 348 6.36 13.09 22.70
C GLU A 348 7.76 12.79 22.12
N GLN A 349 8.09 13.35 20.95
CA GLN A 349 9.44 13.23 20.37
C GLN A 349 10.50 13.91 21.24
N ARG A 350 10.22 15.11 21.76
CA ARG A 350 11.15 15.81 22.69
C ARG A 350 11.35 15.05 24.01
N GLN A 351 10.35 14.32 24.49
CA GLN A 351 10.49 13.44 25.66
C GLN A 351 11.29 12.17 25.34
N ARG A 352 11.09 11.57 24.16
CA ARG A 352 11.87 10.40 23.71
C ARG A 352 13.35 10.70 23.53
N VAL A 353 13.72 11.89 23.06
CA VAL A 353 15.13 12.30 22.92
C VAL A 353 15.80 12.51 24.29
N LYS A 354 15.04 12.78 25.37
CA LYS A 354 15.58 12.94 26.73
C LYS A 354 15.71 11.64 27.53
N LEU A 355 15.16 10.52 27.05
CA LEU A 355 15.17 9.23 27.74
C LEU A 355 15.83 8.15 26.86
N SER A 356 17.16 8.17 26.76
CA SER A 356 17.92 6.94 26.48
C SER A 356 19.41 7.10 26.78
N PRO A 357 19.91 6.50 27.87
CA PRO A 357 21.09 5.66 27.80
C PRO A 357 20.60 4.23 27.58
N TYR A 358 20.93 3.65 26.43
CA TYR A 358 20.68 2.24 26.14
C TYR A 358 21.20 1.37 27.30
N LYS A 359 20.30 0.82 28.12
CA LYS A 359 20.67 -0.26 29.03
C LYS A 359 21.01 -1.48 28.18
N THR A 360 22.25 -1.90 28.27
CA THR A 360 22.76 -3.10 27.60
C THR A 360 22.04 -4.35 28.12
N GLU A 361 22.03 -5.43 27.33
CA GLU A 361 21.33 -6.68 27.64
C GLU A 361 21.63 -7.22 29.04
N TRP A 362 22.91 -7.26 29.42
CA TRP A 362 23.34 -7.69 30.76
C TRP A 362 22.84 -6.77 31.89
N GLN A 363 22.66 -5.46 31.65
CA GLN A 363 22.08 -4.54 32.64
C GLN A 363 20.56 -4.73 32.80
N ARG A 364 19.88 -5.23 31.76
CA ARG A 364 18.45 -5.58 31.84
C ARG A 364 18.23 -6.88 32.60
N GLU A 365 19.17 -7.81 32.48
CA GLU A 365 19.17 -9.08 33.22
C GLU A 365 19.73 -8.96 34.65
N GLY A 366 19.99 -7.74 35.13
CA GLY A 366 20.36 -7.48 36.52
C GLY A 366 21.83 -7.73 36.86
N TYR A 367 22.68 -8.04 35.88
CA TYR A 367 24.10 -8.26 36.10
C TYR A 367 24.82 -6.94 36.36
N THR A 368 25.75 -6.96 37.32
CA THR A 368 26.52 -5.77 37.71
C THR A 368 27.65 -5.48 36.74
N SER A 369 28.07 -6.49 35.97
CA SER A 369 29.08 -6.35 34.92
C SER A 369 28.85 -7.33 33.76
N ARG A 370 29.38 -6.98 32.59
CA ARG A 370 29.38 -7.87 31.42
C ARG A 370 30.12 -9.19 31.64
N LYS A 371 31.19 -9.19 32.45
CA LYS A 371 31.96 -10.42 32.76
C LYS A 371 31.13 -11.42 33.57
N GLU A 372 30.29 -10.92 34.48
CA GLU A 372 29.40 -11.73 35.30
C GLU A 372 28.35 -12.43 34.42
N TYR A 373 27.75 -11.67 33.50
CA TYR A 373 26.82 -12.19 32.51
C TYR A 373 27.43 -13.27 31.61
N GLU A 374 28.63 -13.01 31.06
CA GLU A 374 29.32 -13.98 30.19
C GLU A 374 29.75 -15.24 30.95
N LYS A 375 30.01 -15.15 32.27
CA LYS A 375 30.30 -16.31 33.12
C LYS A 375 29.04 -17.14 33.36
N ALA A 376 27.92 -16.51 33.71
CA ALA A 376 26.64 -17.19 33.91
C ALA A 376 26.16 -17.93 32.64
N GLN A 377 26.29 -17.28 31.47
CA GLN A 377 26.01 -17.89 30.16
C GLN A 377 26.85 -19.15 29.88
N LYS A 378 28.13 -19.15 30.30
CA LYS A 378 29.03 -20.31 30.12
C LYS A 378 28.72 -21.45 31.10
N GLU A 379 28.26 -21.13 32.30
CA GLU A 379 27.86 -22.13 33.31
C GLU A 379 26.55 -22.80 32.92
N ALA A 380 25.53 -22.01 32.51
CA ALA A 380 24.26 -22.55 32.00
C ALA A 380 24.46 -23.49 30.80
N LYS A 381 25.35 -23.12 29.86
CA LYS A 381 25.66 -23.96 28.71
C LYS A 381 26.36 -25.28 29.08
N LYS A 382 27.18 -25.28 30.14
CA LYS A 382 27.80 -26.51 30.64
C LYS A 382 26.77 -27.43 31.29
N GLU A 383 25.80 -26.89 32.03
CA GLU A 383 24.72 -27.71 32.61
C GLU A 383 23.90 -28.40 31.51
N ASP A 384 23.48 -27.66 30.47
CA ASP A 384 22.77 -28.23 29.31
C ASP A 384 23.58 -29.35 28.61
N ASP A 385 24.87 -29.10 28.33
CA ASP A 385 25.74 -30.08 27.67
C ASP A 385 25.94 -31.35 28.53
N THR A 386 25.92 -31.22 29.86
CA THR A 386 26.08 -32.37 30.79
C THR A 386 24.78 -33.18 30.91
N GLU A 387 23.63 -32.51 30.91
CA GLU A 387 22.31 -33.14 30.96
C GLU A 387 22.03 -33.93 29.67
N ASP A 388 22.43 -33.41 28.51
CA ASP A 388 22.31 -34.08 27.21
C ASP A 388 23.20 -35.35 27.12
N LEU A 389 24.43 -35.27 27.64
CA LEU A 389 25.37 -36.41 27.73
C LEU A 389 24.86 -37.51 28.68
N LEU A 390 24.33 -37.15 29.84
CA LEU A 390 23.75 -38.09 30.80
C LEU A 390 22.47 -38.73 30.25
N SER A 391 21.65 -37.98 29.52
CA SER A 391 20.46 -38.53 28.87
C SER A 391 20.85 -39.57 27.81
N THR A 392 21.89 -39.31 27.02
CA THR A 392 22.31 -40.19 25.92
C THR A 392 22.94 -41.50 26.41
N ILE A 393 23.70 -41.46 27.51
CA ILE A 393 24.40 -42.64 28.06
C ILE A 393 23.48 -43.53 28.90
N LEU A 394 22.57 -42.94 29.68
CA LEU A 394 21.76 -43.69 30.65
C LEU A 394 20.39 -44.13 30.11
N TYR A 395 19.95 -43.62 28.96
CA TYR A 395 18.59 -43.84 28.41
C TYR A 395 18.12 -45.31 28.39
N PRO A 396 18.94 -46.32 28.06
CA PRO A 396 18.45 -47.70 27.99
C PRO A 396 18.24 -48.38 29.35
N GLU A 397 18.88 -47.91 30.43
CA GLU A 397 18.95 -48.66 31.69
C GLU A 397 17.92 -48.23 32.75
N TRP A 398 17.68 -46.93 32.92
CA TRP A 398 16.78 -46.47 33.99
C TRP A 398 15.30 -46.67 33.65
N GLN A 399 14.91 -46.54 32.38
CA GLN A 399 13.54 -46.88 31.94
C GLN A 399 13.26 -48.39 32.08
N ARG A 400 14.24 -49.27 31.79
CA ARG A 400 14.09 -50.71 32.03
C ARG A 400 13.89 -51.04 33.51
N LYS A 401 14.48 -50.26 34.41
CA LYS A 401 14.34 -50.43 35.86
C LYS A 401 13.18 -49.61 36.47
N GLY A 402 12.38 -48.92 35.65
CA GLY A 402 11.15 -48.27 36.08
C GLY A 402 11.30 -46.92 36.80
N TYR A 403 12.46 -46.26 36.71
CA TYR A 403 12.66 -44.93 37.31
C TYR A 403 11.99 -43.84 36.46
N LYS A 404 11.63 -42.69 37.06
CA LYS A 404 10.92 -41.61 36.35
C LYS A 404 11.86 -40.60 35.68
N SER A 405 13.12 -40.56 36.09
CA SER A 405 14.15 -39.72 35.49
C SER A 405 15.56 -40.30 35.68
N PRO A 406 16.56 -39.91 34.85
CA PRO A 406 17.95 -40.30 35.03
C PRO A 406 18.52 -39.92 36.41
N GLY A 407 18.11 -38.76 36.96
CA GLY A 407 18.55 -38.29 38.27
C GLY A 407 18.05 -39.14 39.44
N GLU A 408 16.88 -39.76 39.31
CA GLU A 408 16.31 -40.67 40.31
C GLU A 408 17.07 -42.02 40.33
N TYR A 409 17.46 -42.52 39.15
CA TYR A 409 18.29 -43.72 39.01
C TYR A 409 19.68 -43.53 39.61
N LEU A 410 20.33 -42.39 39.32
CA LEU A 410 21.67 -42.08 39.85
C LEU A 410 21.68 -42.06 41.39
N LYS A 411 20.70 -41.41 42.02
CA LYS A 411 20.56 -41.40 43.49
C LYS A 411 20.35 -42.79 44.08
N ALA A 412 19.61 -43.67 43.39
CA ALA A 412 19.41 -45.04 43.83
C ALA A 412 20.70 -45.89 43.68
N SER A 413 21.46 -45.67 42.61
CA SER A 413 22.70 -46.41 42.33
C SER A 413 23.89 -46.01 43.21
N MET A 414 23.89 -44.79 43.76
CA MET A 414 24.94 -44.28 44.64
C MET A 414 24.71 -44.61 46.14
N ASN A 415 23.55 -45.18 46.49
CA ASN A 415 23.21 -45.60 47.86
C ASN A 415 23.37 -47.12 48.08
N LEU A 416 24.21 -47.78 47.27
CA LEU A 416 24.53 -49.22 47.35
C LEU A 416 25.99 -49.45 47.77
#